data_AF-A0A7S2RNQ9-F1
#
_entry.id   AF-A0A7S2RNQ9-F1
#
_cell.length_a   1.000
_cell.length_b   1.000
_cell.length_c   1.000
_cell.angle_alpha   90.00
_cell.angle_beta   90.00
_cell.angle_gamma   90.00
#
_symmetry.space_group_name_H-M   'P 1'
#
loop_
_entity.id
_entity.type
_entity.pdbx_description
1 polymer ?
#
loop_
_entity_poly.entity_id
_entity_poly.type
_entity_poly.pdbx_seq_one_letter_code
_entity_poly.pdbx_strand_id
1 'polypeptide(L)'
;LAVSECGLHSSEIRAILEARLGKRGKRLNVLDDVHWNGLLVMIEKMCYQVRGLWRFRHPIFKTTVLSRYTRENEKKFYHRELVTFFSSHSNSDKRIAEELPCHLYYLHAWTDLMACLRVLNIFEIMWKSYVRRRELFKYWEKLLQLNMNNNDVSYDPVQEYSRMILGDVPGEVDVCSSETLVHVANFLYQFASDGHELGGDPPAFRHPLLPVETLDRFNIAVPGQIKKTWAHASTSNAMPVQQYRHSIAVRKPVTAVFYYFHRWMWLHFPLYGMRIFLLKCETLELPKVATTNAMVGNPEYSE
;
A
#
# COMPACT_ATOMS: atom_id res chain seq x y z
N LEU A 1 -0.10 -16.98 4.33
CA LEU A 1 0.91 -15.92 4.53
C LEU A 1 2.10 -16.22 3.62
N ALA A 2 2.02 -15.80 2.36
CA ALA A 2 3.08 -16.08 1.39
C ALA A 2 4.19 -15.01 1.41
N VAL A 3 3.99 -13.90 2.15
CA VAL A 3 4.75 -12.66 1.93
C VAL A 3 5.45 -12.11 3.16
N SER A 4 4.86 -12.29 4.35
CA SER A 4 5.50 -11.80 5.57
C SER A 4 6.85 -12.48 5.69
N GLU A 5 7.90 -11.68 5.80
CA GLU A 5 9.25 -12.14 6.09
C GLU A 5 9.39 -12.77 7.50
N CYS A 6 8.29 -13.32 8.06
CA CYS A 6 8.11 -13.99 9.34
C CYS A 6 9.41 -14.63 9.83
N GLY A 7 10.14 -13.91 10.67
CA GLY A 7 11.35 -14.40 11.30
C GLY A 7 11.86 -13.37 12.29
N LEU A 8 12.84 -13.79 13.08
CA LEU A 8 13.48 -12.94 14.08
C LEU A 8 14.99 -12.96 13.83
N HIS A 9 15.65 -11.83 14.05
CA HIS A 9 17.11 -11.81 14.14
C HIS A 9 17.58 -12.56 15.39
N SER A 10 18.81 -13.08 15.38
CA SER A 10 19.42 -13.71 16.55
C SER A 10 19.39 -12.79 17.77
N SER A 11 19.68 -11.51 17.58
CA SER A 11 19.63 -10.48 18.64
C SER A 11 18.23 -10.31 19.21
N GLU A 12 17.19 -10.32 18.36
CA GLU A 12 15.79 -10.21 18.78
C GLU A 12 15.34 -11.44 19.57
N ILE A 13 15.71 -12.65 19.12
CA ILE A 13 15.42 -13.88 19.85
C ILE A 13 16.08 -13.84 21.23
N ARG A 14 17.35 -13.44 21.31
CA ARG A 14 18.09 -13.31 22.58
C ARG A 14 17.40 -12.30 23.50
N ALA A 15 17.09 -11.11 23.00
CA ALA A 15 16.43 -10.07 23.78
C ALA A 15 15.05 -10.51 24.32
N ILE A 16 14.25 -11.20 23.51
CA ILE A 16 12.94 -11.73 23.93
C ILE A 16 13.10 -12.78 25.04
N LEU A 17 14.09 -13.66 24.92
CA LEU A 17 14.35 -14.71 25.92
C LEU A 17 14.84 -14.12 27.24
N GLU A 18 15.79 -13.18 27.19
CA GLU A 18 16.32 -12.48 28.36
C GLU A 18 15.21 -11.72 29.08
N ALA A 19 14.37 -10.98 28.35
CA ALA A 19 13.22 -10.27 28.91
C ALA A 19 12.23 -11.20 29.62
N ARG A 20 12.01 -12.42 29.09
CA ARG A 20 11.13 -13.42 29.73
C ARG A 20 11.77 -14.13 30.91
N LEU A 21 13.07 -14.37 30.89
CA LEU A 21 13.80 -14.96 32.00
C LEU A 21 13.82 -14.01 33.21
N GLY A 22 14.08 -12.71 32.98
CA GLY A 22 14.04 -11.68 34.01
C GLY A 22 12.67 -11.53 34.67
N LYS A 23 11.58 -11.57 33.90
CA LYS A 23 10.20 -11.50 34.44
C LYS A 23 9.81 -12.68 35.33
N ARG A 24 10.51 -13.82 35.24
CA ARG A 24 10.20 -15.03 36.04
C ARG A 24 10.95 -15.12 37.37
N GLY A 25 11.69 -14.08 37.76
CA GLY A 25 12.40 -14.03 39.05
C GLY A 25 13.46 -15.14 39.22
N LYS A 26 13.91 -15.76 38.12
CA LYS A 26 14.94 -16.79 38.15
C LYS A 26 16.32 -16.14 38.11
N ARG A 27 17.29 -16.69 38.85
CA ARG A 27 18.68 -16.20 38.97
C ARG A 27 19.45 -16.03 37.66
N LEU A 28 18.97 -16.53 36.52
CA LEU A 28 19.52 -16.22 35.19
C LEU A 28 18.86 -14.96 34.63
N ASN A 29 19.36 -13.79 35.05
CA ASN A 29 18.95 -12.52 34.44
C ASN A 29 19.57 -12.31 33.05
N VAL A 30 20.59 -13.10 32.70
CA VAL A 30 21.29 -13.03 31.42
C VAL A 30 21.48 -14.46 30.90
N LEU A 31 21.18 -14.68 29.63
CA LEU A 31 21.52 -15.91 28.96
C LEU A 31 23.02 -15.86 28.64
N ASP A 32 23.84 -16.62 29.35
CA ASP A 32 25.28 -16.65 29.06
C ASP A 32 25.55 -17.19 27.65
N ASP A 33 26.75 -16.93 27.14
CA ASP A 33 27.09 -17.29 25.76
C ASP A 33 27.12 -18.80 25.54
N VAL A 34 27.39 -19.61 26.57
CA VAL A 34 27.38 -21.07 26.47
C VAL A 34 25.96 -21.58 26.21
N HIS A 35 24.99 -21.13 27.00
CA HIS A 35 23.59 -21.49 26.84
C HIS A 35 23.01 -20.91 25.54
N TRP A 36 23.38 -19.68 25.19
CA TRP A 36 22.96 -19.06 23.93
C TRP A 36 23.48 -19.84 22.71
N ASN A 37 24.76 -20.20 22.69
CA ASN A 37 25.35 -21.00 21.61
C ASN A 37 24.70 -22.39 21.52
N GLY A 38 24.44 -23.05 22.65
CA GLY A 38 23.72 -24.32 22.67
C GLY A 38 22.31 -24.21 22.08
N LEU A 39 21.59 -23.12 22.39
CA LEU A 39 20.28 -22.84 21.81
C LEU A 39 20.38 -22.52 20.31
N LEU A 40 21.36 -21.74 19.87
CA LEU A 40 21.58 -21.43 18.46
C LEU A 40 21.80 -22.69 17.63
N VAL A 41 22.57 -23.66 18.12
CA VAL A 41 22.75 -24.95 17.44
C VAL A 41 21.41 -25.69 17.28
N MET A 42 20.50 -25.60 18.26
CA MET A 42 19.15 -26.16 18.13
C MET A 42 18.31 -25.37 17.12
N ILE A 43 18.36 -24.03 17.16
CA ILE A 43 17.65 -23.17 16.21
C ILE A 43 18.14 -23.47 14.78
N GLU A 44 19.43 -23.60 14.54
CA GLU A 44 20.01 -23.92 13.22
C GLU A 44 19.53 -25.26 12.65
N LYS A 45 19.26 -26.25 13.51
CA LYS A 45 18.70 -27.54 13.10
C LYS A 45 17.23 -27.44 12.71
N MET A 46 16.45 -26.63 13.43
CA MET A 46 14.98 -26.53 13.24
C MET A 46 14.56 -25.40 12.29
N CYS A 47 15.43 -24.41 12.12
CA CYS A 47 15.21 -23.18 11.37
C CYS A 47 16.30 -22.99 10.30
N TYR A 48 16.05 -22.10 9.36
CA TYR A 48 17.00 -21.62 8.37
C TYR A 48 16.97 -20.09 8.35
N GLN A 49 18.04 -19.49 7.89
CA GLN A 49 18.16 -18.03 7.87
C GLN A 49 17.86 -17.50 6.46
N VAL A 50 17.05 -16.45 6.38
CA VAL A 50 16.80 -15.69 5.15
C VAL A 50 17.03 -14.23 5.47
N ARG A 51 18.06 -13.62 4.86
CA ARG A 51 18.42 -12.21 5.09
C ARG A 51 18.59 -11.85 6.57
N GLY A 52 19.25 -12.72 7.33
CA GLY A 52 19.48 -12.49 8.76
C GLY A 52 18.33 -12.95 9.67
N LEU A 53 17.16 -13.31 9.13
CA LEU A 53 15.97 -13.70 9.90
C LEU A 53 15.82 -15.21 9.99
N TRP A 54 15.59 -15.73 11.19
CA TRP A 54 15.34 -17.15 11.44
C TRP A 54 13.91 -17.54 11.10
N ARG A 55 13.75 -18.60 10.29
CA ARG A 55 12.46 -19.17 9.89
C ARG A 55 12.43 -20.66 10.11
N PHE A 56 11.28 -21.21 10.51
CA PHE A 56 11.10 -22.66 10.59
C PHE A 56 11.33 -23.33 9.23
N ARG A 57 12.18 -24.36 9.17
CA ARG A 57 12.50 -25.09 7.92
C ARG A 57 11.28 -25.72 7.29
N HIS A 58 10.37 -26.24 8.11
CA HIS A 58 9.22 -26.99 7.64
C HIS A 58 7.90 -26.34 8.09
N PRO A 59 6.95 -26.05 7.19
CA PRO A 59 5.65 -25.48 7.55
C PRO A 59 4.86 -26.34 8.54
N ILE A 60 4.88 -27.67 8.39
CA ILE A 60 4.23 -28.58 9.36
C ILE A 60 4.84 -28.42 10.74
N PHE A 61 6.17 -28.31 10.85
CA PHE A 61 6.81 -28.11 12.15
C PHE A 61 6.39 -26.78 12.78
N LYS A 62 6.35 -25.69 12.01
CA LYS A 62 5.79 -24.40 12.48
C LYS A 62 4.37 -24.57 13.02
N THR A 63 3.50 -25.22 12.25
CA THR A 63 2.11 -25.45 12.65
C THR A 63 2.02 -26.27 13.93
N THR A 64 2.80 -27.37 14.03
CA THR A 64 2.86 -28.23 15.22
C THR A 64 3.37 -27.48 16.45
N VAL A 65 4.42 -26.66 16.31
CA VAL A 65 4.93 -25.83 17.41
C VAL A 65 3.88 -24.83 17.86
N LEU A 66 3.27 -24.09 16.92
CA LEU A 66 2.23 -23.12 17.25
C LEU A 66 1.01 -23.77 17.90
N SER A 67 0.57 -24.94 17.42
CA SER A 67 -0.58 -25.64 18.00
C SER A 67 -0.27 -26.25 19.37
N ARG A 68 0.97 -26.71 19.58
CA ARG A 68 1.41 -27.34 20.83
C ARG A 68 1.67 -26.31 21.94
N TYR A 69 2.25 -25.17 21.59
CA TYR A 69 2.80 -24.21 22.56
C TYR A 69 2.09 -22.85 22.57
N THR A 70 1.01 -22.68 21.79
CA THR A 70 0.29 -21.41 21.78
C THR A 70 -1.23 -21.63 21.73
N ARG A 71 -1.92 -21.18 22.77
CA ARG A 71 -3.39 -21.13 22.83
C ARG A 71 -3.92 -19.92 22.05
N GLU A 72 -5.18 -19.95 21.66
CA GLU A 72 -5.78 -18.87 20.85
C GLU A 72 -5.70 -17.49 21.54
N ASN A 73 -5.96 -17.44 22.85
CA ASN A 73 -5.83 -16.20 23.62
C ASN A 73 -4.37 -15.71 23.70
N GLU A 74 -3.41 -16.62 23.70
CA GLU A 74 -1.98 -16.28 23.68
C GLU A 74 -1.53 -15.75 22.31
N LYS A 75 -2.15 -16.23 21.22
CA LYS A 75 -1.88 -15.68 19.87
C LYS A 75 -2.26 -14.21 19.78
N LYS A 76 -3.44 -13.83 20.27
CA LYS A 76 -3.86 -12.42 20.31
C LYS A 76 -2.91 -11.58 21.17
N PHE A 77 -2.49 -12.11 22.33
CA PHE A 77 -1.48 -11.46 23.15
C PHE A 77 -0.17 -11.23 22.36
N TYR A 78 0.36 -12.24 21.67
CA TYR A 78 1.59 -12.09 20.88
C TYR A 78 1.44 -11.14 19.69
N HIS A 79 0.29 -11.14 19.00
CA HIS A 79 0.03 -10.15 17.97
C HIS A 79 0.04 -8.73 18.51
N ARG A 80 -0.50 -8.50 19.71
CA ARG A 80 -0.47 -7.18 20.36
C ARG A 80 0.95 -6.75 20.69
N GLU A 81 1.76 -7.64 21.26
CA GLU A 81 3.17 -7.36 21.55
C GLU A 81 3.94 -7.00 20.26
N LEU A 82 3.68 -7.71 19.15
CA LEU A 82 4.29 -7.43 17.86
C LEU A 82 3.83 -6.09 17.27
N VAL A 83 2.56 -5.72 17.43
CA VAL A 83 2.09 -4.38 17.06
C VAL A 83 2.81 -3.31 17.87
N THR A 84 2.92 -3.46 19.19
CA THR A 84 3.66 -2.52 20.03
C THR A 84 5.11 -2.40 19.61
N PHE A 85 5.76 -3.53 19.30
CA PHE A 85 7.13 -3.56 18.79
C PHE A 85 7.24 -2.81 17.46
N PHE A 86 6.48 -3.16 16.43
CA PHE A 86 6.64 -2.52 15.12
C PHE A 86 6.21 -1.05 15.12
N SER A 87 5.21 -0.67 15.91
CA SER A 87 4.79 0.72 16.06
C SER A 87 5.81 1.60 16.79
N SER A 88 6.75 1.02 17.55
CA SER A 88 7.81 1.79 18.20
C SER A 88 9.04 2.02 17.31
N HIS A 89 9.06 1.47 16.09
CA HIS A 89 10.17 1.61 15.15
C HIS A 89 9.81 2.58 14.00
N SER A 90 10.81 3.11 13.31
CA SER A 90 10.59 4.08 12.23
C SER A 90 9.89 3.45 11.03
N ASN A 91 8.86 4.11 10.50
CA ASN A 91 8.03 3.63 9.39
C ASN A 91 8.76 3.34 8.06
N SER A 92 10.06 3.58 7.96
CA SER A 92 10.91 3.35 6.78
C SER A 92 11.28 1.88 6.54
N ASP A 93 11.11 0.99 7.53
CA ASP A 93 11.51 -0.41 7.42
C ASP A 93 10.52 -1.24 6.57
N LYS A 94 11.05 -1.94 5.57
CA LYS A 94 10.34 -2.91 4.75
C LYS A 94 9.62 -3.97 5.58
N ARG A 95 10.23 -4.42 6.69
CA ARG A 95 9.63 -5.42 7.58
C ARG A 95 8.36 -4.90 8.25
N ILE A 96 8.34 -3.62 8.66
CA ILE A 96 7.15 -2.99 9.25
C ILE A 96 6.01 -3.00 8.24
N ALA A 97 6.27 -2.59 6.99
CA ALA A 97 5.25 -2.58 5.94
C ALA A 97 4.67 -3.98 5.63
N GLU A 98 5.42 -5.05 5.92
CA GLU A 98 4.98 -6.44 5.71
C GLU A 98 4.28 -7.06 6.92
N GLU A 99 4.77 -6.78 8.12
CA GLU A 99 4.34 -7.46 9.36
C GLU A 99 3.29 -6.68 10.14
N LEU A 100 3.39 -5.35 10.23
CA LEU A 100 2.46 -4.54 11.03
C LEU A 100 1.00 -4.65 10.54
N PRO A 101 0.69 -4.46 9.24
CA PRO A 101 -0.69 -4.63 8.75
C PRO A 101 -1.25 -6.03 9.02
N CYS A 102 -0.39 -7.05 8.91
CA CYS A 102 -0.77 -8.44 9.15
C CYS A 102 -1.20 -8.65 10.60
N HIS A 103 -0.45 -8.12 11.58
CA HIS A 103 -0.79 -8.25 12.98
C HIS A 103 -2.04 -7.46 13.37
N LEU A 104 -2.19 -6.23 12.85
CA LEU A 104 -3.41 -5.43 13.04
C LEU A 104 -4.64 -6.16 12.48
N TYR A 105 -4.51 -6.81 11.33
CA TYR A 105 -5.56 -7.63 10.72
C TYR A 105 -5.98 -8.80 11.61
N TYR A 106 -5.02 -9.57 12.16
CA TYR A 106 -5.33 -10.69 13.07
C TYR A 106 -5.90 -10.24 14.43
N LEU A 107 -5.58 -9.03 14.86
CA LEU A 107 -6.18 -8.42 16.06
C LEU A 107 -7.56 -7.85 15.82
N HIS A 108 -8.01 -7.76 14.57
CA HIS A 108 -9.23 -7.03 14.18
C HIS A 108 -9.19 -5.54 14.58
N ALA A 109 -8.00 -4.95 14.63
CA ALA A 109 -7.78 -3.53 14.92
C ALA A 109 -7.98 -2.72 13.64
N TRP A 110 -9.21 -2.64 13.14
CA TRP A 110 -9.53 -2.16 11.79
C TRP A 110 -9.19 -0.68 11.56
N THR A 111 -9.45 0.17 12.55
CA THR A 111 -9.10 1.60 12.49
C THR A 111 -7.58 1.79 12.41
N ASP A 112 -6.82 1.05 13.22
CA ASP A 112 -5.37 1.09 13.21
C ASP A 112 -4.80 0.49 11.91
N LEU A 113 -5.43 -0.58 11.39
CA LEU A 113 -5.07 -1.15 10.10
C LEU A 113 -5.25 -0.12 8.97
N MET A 114 -6.40 0.55 8.90
CA MET A 114 -6.63 1.63 7.92
C MET A 114 -5.59 2.74 8.07
N ALA A 115 -5.33 3.20 9.30
CA ALA A 115 -4.34 4.21 9.58
C ALA A 115 -2.91 3.78 9.17
N CYS A 116 -2.60 2.49 9.26
CA CYS A 116 -1.35 1.90 8.80
C CYS A 116 -1.26 1.85 7.26
N LEU A 117 -2.33 1.43 6.57
CA LEU A 117 -2.34 1.31 5.09
C LEU A 117 -2.28 2.65 4.34
N ARG A 118 -2.68 3.75 4.99
CA ARG A 118 -2.55 5.10 4.43
C ARG A 118 -1.18 5.75 4.64
N VAL A 119 -0.26 5.10 5.37
CA VAL A 119 1.11 5.61 5.48
C VAL A 119 1.80 5.44 4.13
N LEU A 120 2.22 6.54 3.51
CA LEU A 120 2.76 6.55 2.15
C LEU A 120 3.88 5.52 1.95
N ASN A 121 4.84 5.45 2.87
CA ASN A 121 5.94 4.50 2.76
C ASN A 121 5.46 3.03 2.81
N ILE A 122 4.47 2.73 3.65
CA ILE A 122 3.88 1.39 3.74
C ILE A 122 3.17 1.04 2.43
N PHE A 123 2.36 1.96 1.91
CA PHE A 123 1.71 1.80 0.61
C PHE A 123 2.73 1.53 -0.50
N GLU A 124 3.76 2.37 -0.64
CA GLU A 124 4.79 2.25 -1.67
C GLU A 124 5.54 0.92 -1.60
N ILE A 125 5.95 0.49 -0.40
CA ILE A 125 6.65 -0.78 -0.21
C ILE A 125 5.76 -1.96 -0.58
N MET A 126 4.49 -1.95 -0.15
CA MET A 126 3.53 -3.00 -0.46
C MET A 126 3.17 -3.01 -1.95
N TRP A 127 2.99 -1.84 -2.56
CA TRP A 127 2.63 -1.69 -3.96
C TRP A 127 3.77 -2.07 -4.91
N LYS A 128 5.04 -1.87 -4.56
CA LYS A 128 6.16 -2.23 -5.45
C LYS A 128 6.35 -3.74 -5.65
N SER A 129 5.81 -4.60 -4.79
CA SER A 129 5.93 -6.06 -4.93
C SER A 129 4.61 -6.72 -5.30
N TYR A 130 4.61 -7.47 -6.40
CA TYR A 130 3.46 -8.27 -6.83
C TYR A 130 2.86 -9.13 -5.71
N VAL A 131 3.72 -9.76 -4.91
CA VAL A 131 3.29 -10.65 -3.84
C VAL A 131 2.65 -9.86 -2.68
N ARG A 132 3.18 -8.66 -2.34
CA ARG A 132 2.63 -7.80 -1.29
C ARG A 132 1.33 -7.09 -1.70
N ARG A 133 1.17 -6.75 -2.98
CA ARG A 133 -0.08 -6.19 -3.52
C ARG A 133 -1.30 -7.03 -3.16
N ARG A 134 -1.16 -8.36 -3.23
CA ARG A 134 -2.26 -9.29 -2.89
C ARG A 134 -2.69 -9.17 -1.44
N GLU A 135 -1.76 -8.97 -0.50
CA GLU A 135 -2.12 -8.74 0.91
C GLU A 135 -2.72 -7.33 1.10
N LEU A 136 -2.19 -6.31 0.40
CA LEU A 136 -2.78 -4.96 0.41
C LEU A 136 -4.24 -4.98 -0.06
N PHE A 137 -4.54 -5.67 -1.16
CA PHE A 137 -5.91 -5.86 -1.66
C PHE A 137 -6.79 -6.57 -0.64
N LYS A 138 -6.30 -7.69 -0.09
CA LYS A 138 -7.03 -8.42 0.96
C LYS A 138 -7.38 -7.55 2.16
N TYR A 139 -6.49 -6.66 2.59
CA TYR A 139 -6.76 -5.76 3.71
C TYR A 139 -7.84 -4.73 3.36
N TRP A 140 -7.72 -4.06 2.21
CA TRP A 140 -8.72 -3.09 1.75
C TRP A 140 -10.08 -3.73 1.48
N GLU A 141 -10.12 -4.89 0.84
CA GLU A 141 -11.34 -5.65 0.62
C GLU A 141 -12.03 -5.96 1.95
N LYS A 142 -11.27 -6.38 2.97
CA LYS A 142 -11.83 -6.65 4.29
C LYS A 142 -12.40 -5.40 4.94
N LEU A 143 -11.72 -4.26 4.83
CA LEU A 143 -12.20 -2.98 5.35
C LEU A 143 -13.49 -2.54 4.64
N LEU A 144 -13.58 -2.68 3.32
CA LEU A 144 -14.79 -2.40 2.56
C LEU A 144 -15.99 -3.27 2.99
N GLN A 145 -15.76 -4.56 3.20
CA GLN A 145 -16.81 -5.47 3.71
C GLN A 145 -17.31 -5.07 5.10
N LEU A 146 -16.47 -4.43 5.92
CA LEU A 146 -16.86 -3.98 7.26
C LEU A 146 -17.73 -2.71 7.22
N ASN A 147 -17.55 -1.83 6.23
CA ASN A 147 -18.43 -0.65 6.03
C ASN A 147 -19.90 -1.04 5.86
N MET A 148 -20.17 -2.17 5.21
CA MET A 148 -21.55 -2.64 5.01
C MET A 148 -22.21 -3.08 6.32
N ASN A 149 -21.41 -3.44 7.33
CA ASN A 149 -21.90 -4.02 8.58
C ASN A 149 -21.88 -3.03 9.75
N ASN A 150 -21.13 -1.93 9.66
CA ASN A 150 -20.97 -0.93 10.72
C ASN A 150 -21.25 0.47 10.19
N ASN A 151 -22.22 1.16 10.79
CA ASN A 151 -22.61 2.53 10.39
C ASN A 151 -21.64 3.62 10.88
N ASP A 152 -20.76 3.32 11.84
CA ASP A 152 -19.97 4.35 12.54
C ASP A 152 -18.62 4.66 11.88
N VAL A 153 -18.06 3.76 11.07
CA VAL A 153 -16.74 3.93 10.46
C VAL A 153 -16.78 3.61 8.99
N SER A 154 -16.42 4.59 8.15
CA SER A 154 -16.31 4.45 6.70
C SER A 154 -14.86 4.32 6.27
N TYR A 155 -14.50 3.13 5.77
CA TYR A 155 -13.22 2.78 5.18
C TYR A 155 -13.27 3.02 3.66
N ASP A 156 -13.00 4.24 3.22
CA ASP A 156 -13.05 4.61 1.80
C ASP A 156 -11.62 4.83 1.25
N PRO A 157 -11.09 3.93 0.40
CA PRO A 157 -9.71 4.03 -0.06
C PRO A 157 -9.44 5.32 -0.83
N VAL A 158 -10.42 5.86 -1.57
CA VAL A 158 -10.25 7.12 -2.29
C VAL A 158 -10.07 8.26 -1.32
N GLN A 159 -10.90 8.32 -0.27
CA GLN A 159 -10.79 9.39 0.73
C GLN A 159 -9.49 9.27 1.52
N GLU A 160 -9.13 8.08 2.00
CA GLU A 160 -7.92 7.90 2.80
C GLU A 160 -6.66 8.24 2.02
N TYR A 161 -6.54 7.80 0.76
CA TYR A 161 -5.39 8.17 -0.08
C TYR A 161 -5.44 9.64 -0.52
N SER A 162 -6.61 10.26 -0.65
CA SER A 162 -6.69 11.69 -0.93
C SER A 162 -6.15 12.51 0.24
N ARG A 163 -6.50 12.16 1.48
CA ARG A 163 -5.95 12.82 2.69
C ARG A 163 -4.43 12.64 2.78
N MET A 164 -3.93 11.45 2.42
CA MET A 164 -2.49 11.17 2.35
C MET A 164 -1.77 12.11 1.36
N ILE A 165 -2.34 12.33 0.16
CA ILE A 165 -1.72 13.14 -0.89
C ILE A 165 -1.86 14.64 -0.63
N LEU A 166 -3.02 15.09 -0.15
CA LEU A 166 -3.33 16.51 0.04
C LEU A 166 -2.71 17.11 1.31
N GLY A 167 -2.00 16.31 2.11
CA GLY A 167 -1.25 16.83 3.25
C GLY A 167 -2.10 17.20 4.46
N ASP A 168 -3.28 16.60 4.63
CA ASP A 168 -4.08 16.71 5.87
C ASP A 168 -3.36 16.09 7.10
N VAL A 169 -2.13 15.62 6.92
CA VAL A 169 -1.24 15.11 7.96
C VAL A 169 -0.10 16.13 8.16
N PRO A 170 0.07 16.71 9.36
CA PRO A 170 1.09 17.71 9.61
C PRO A 170 2.51 17.13 9.47
N GLY A 171 3.30 17.71 8.56
CA GLY A 171 4.69 17.36 8.27
C GLY A 171 5.03 17.87 6.87
N GLU A 172 6.19 18.50 6.69
CA GLU A 172 6.63 19.15 5.45
C GLU A 172 6.29 18.33 4.20
N VAL A 173 5.32 18.81 3.42
CA VAL A 173 4.93 18.19 2.16
C VAL A 173 5.98 18.61 1.13
N ASP A 174 7.05 17.84 1.05
CA ASP A 174 7.71 17.60 -0.22
C ASP A 174 6.62 17.13 -1.18
N VAL A 175 6.52 17.78 -2.34
CA VAL A 175 5.47 17.60 -3.34
C VAL A 175 5.16 16.11 -3.44
N CYS A 176 3.98 15.69 -2.97
CA CYS A 176 3.58 14.30 -3.05
C CYS A 176 3.87 13.82 -4.46
N SER A 177 4.81 12.87 -4.60
CA SER A 177 5.46 12.65 -5.89
C SER A 177 4.38 12.35 -6.91
N SER A 178 4.46 12.98 -8.08
CA SER A 178 3.50 12.74 -9.15
C SER A 178 3.37 11.24 -9.52
N GLU A 179 4.38 10.46 -9.15
CA GLU A 179 4.43 9.00 -9.18
C GLU A 179 3.46 8.32 -8.20
N THR A 180 3.35 8.82 -6.96
CA THR A 180 2.41 8.32 -5.94
C THR A 180 0.96 8.41 -6.43
N LEU A 181 0.57 9.55 -7.03
CA LEU A 181 -0.74 9.73 -7.65
C LEU A 181 -1.03 8.62 -8.68
N VAL A 182 -0.04 8.32 -9.53
CA VAL A 182 -0.14 7.27 -10.56
C VAL A 182 -0.19 5.88 -9.92
N HIS A 183 0.58 5.63 -8.85
CA HIS A 183 0.55 4.36 -8.11
C HIS A 183 -0.81 4.10 -7.48
N VAL A 184 -1.43 5.09 -6.83
CA VAL A 184 -2.78 4.94 -6.26
C VAL A 184 -3.82 4.69 -7.35
N ALA A 185 -3.76 5.39 -8.48
CA ALA A 185 -4.66 5.12 -9.61
C ALA A 185 -4.51 3.69 -10.14
N ASN A 186 -3.28 3.23 -10.36
CA ASN A 186 -3.02 1.86 -10.80
C ASN A 186 -3.44 0.82 -9.76
N PHE A 187 -3.29 1.14 -8.47
CA PHE A 187 -3.80 0.34 -7.36
C PHE A 187 -5.32 0.19 -7.43
N LEU A 188 -6.07 1.29 -7.50
CA LEU A 188 -7.54 1.26 -7.55
C LEU A 188 -8.04 0.58 -8.82
N TYR A 189 -7.37 0.81 -9.94
CA TYR A 189 -7.68 0.14 -11.20
C TYR A 189 -7.53 -1.38 -11.10
N GLN A 190 -6.39 -1.85 -10.57
CA GLN A 190 -6.13 -3.28 -10.43
C GLN A 190 -7.06 -3.90 -9.37
N PHE A 191 -7.29 -3.20 -8.26
CA PHE A 191 -8.20 -3.62 -7.20
C PHE A 191 -9.63 -3.87 -7.74
N ALA A 192 -10.13 -2.98 -8.59
CA ALA A 192 -11.41 -3.14 -9.28
C ALA A 192 -11.38 -4.28 -10.31
N SER A 193 -10.32 -4.36 -11.12
CA SER A 193 -10.15 -5.39 -12.15
C SER A 193 -10.16 -6.81 -11.56
N ASP A 194 -9.57 -6.98 -10.38
CA ASP A 194 -9.49 -8.25 -9.66
C ASP A 194 -10.77 -8.55 -8.87
N GLY A 195 -11.79 -7.67 -8.93
CA GLY A 195 -13.11 -7.87 -8.33
C GLY A 195 -13.22 -7.52 -6.84
N HIS A 196 -12.19 -6.93 -6.24
CA HIS A 196 -12.17 -6.64 -4.81
C HIS A 196 -13.14 -5.52 -4.38
N GLU A 197 -13.62 -4.69 -5.33
CA GLU A 197 -14.65 -3.68 -5.04
C GLU A 197 -16.04 -4.28 -4.78
N LEU A 198 -16.31 -5.49 -5.26
CA LEU A 198 -17.65 -6.11 -5.19
C LEU A 198 -18.12 -6.30 -3.74
N GLY A 199 -17.18 -6.49 -2.81
CA GLY A 199 -17.47 -6.64 -1.38
C GLY A 199 -17.86 -5.36 -0.65
N GLY A 200 -17.69 -4.18 -1.28
CA GLY A 200 -18.07 -2.89 -0.69
C GLY A 200 -19.41 -2.33 -1.17
N ASP A 201 -20.08 -3.02 -2.10
CA ASP A 201 -21.31 -2.58 -2.78
C ASP A 201 -21.29 -1.08 -3.18
N PRO A 202 -20.30 -0.66 -3.99
CA PRO A 202 -20.13 0.75 -4.31
C PRO A 202 -21.35 1.30 -5.07
N PRO A 203 -21.68 2.59 -4.87
CA PRO A 203 -22.78 3.20 -5.58
C PRO A 203 -22.48 3.33 -7.07
N ALA A 204 -23.53 3.48 -7.88
CA ALA A 204 -23.36 3.73 -9.31
C ALA A 204 -22.56 5.03 -9.54
N PHE A 205 -21.52 4.93 -10.37
CA PHE A 205 -20.72 6.08 -10.77
C PHE A 205 -21.52 6.98 -11.73
N ARG A 206 -21.52 8.30 -11.46
CA ARG A 206 -22.38 9.26 -12.19
C ARG A 206 -21.66 10.17 -13.17
N HIS A 207 -20.33 10.19 -13.18
CA HIS A 207 -19.57 11.02 -14.11
C HIS A 207 -19.25 10.28 -15.41
N PRO A 208 -19.02 11.01 -16.52
CA PRO A 208 -18.53 10.40 -17.75
C PRO A 208 -17.23 9.62 -17.51
N LEU A 209 -17.04 8.53 -18.23
CA LEU A 209 -15.80 7.78 -18.19
C LEU A 209 -14.70 8.58 -18.90
N LEU A 210 -13.48 8.56 -18.36
CA LEU A 210 -12.34 9.15 -19.05
C LEU A 210 -11.96 8.29 -20.27
N PRO A 211 -11.63 8.91 -21.42
CA PRO A 211 -11.12 8.17 -22.58
C PRO A 211 -9.83 7.41 -22.25
N VAL A 212 -9.62 6.27 -22.90
CA VAL A 212 -8.42 5.44 -22.71
C VAL A 212 -7.16 6.23 -23.05
N GLU A 213 -7.22 7.08 -24.07
CA GLU A 213 -6.12 7.93 -24.52
C GLU A 213 -5.71 8.93 -23.44
N THR A 214 -6.69 9.41 -22.67
CA THR A 214 -6.44 10.30 -21.53
C THR A 214 -5.72 9.55 -20.40
N LEU A 215 -6.11 8.30 -20.15
CA LEU A 215 -5.48 7.46 -19.12
C LEU A 215 -4.06 7.03 -19.50
N ASP A 216 -3.85 6.68 -20.77
CA ASP A 216 -2.52 6.38 -21.32
C ASP A 216 -1.60 7.61 -21.17
N ARG A 217 -2.11 8.84 -21.41
CA ARG A 217 -1.35 10.10 -21.17
C ARG A 217 -1.00 10.33 -19.70
N PHE A 218 -1.81 9.82 -18.77
CA PHE A 218 -1.54 9.88 -17.33
C PHE A 218 -0.62 8.76 -16.84
N ASN A 219 -0.13 7.89 -17.74
CA ASN A 219 0.68 6.72 -17.41
C ASN A 219 -0.07 5.70 -16.53
N ILE A 220 -1.38 5.55 -16.76
CA ILE A 220 -2.23 4.58 -16.08
C ILE A 220 -2.37 3.36 -16.99
N ALA A 221 -1.92 2.21 -16.52
CA ALA A 221 -1.87 1.00 -17.34
C ALA A 221 -3.27 0.36 -17.44
N VAL A 222 -3.89 0.45 -18.62
CA VAL A 222 -5.16 -0.21 -18.93
C VAL A 222 -4.90 -1.45 -19.81
N PRO A 223 -5.06 -2.69 -19.30
CA PRO A 223 -4.95 -3.92 -20.08
C PRO A 223 -5.77 -3.94 -21.38
N GLY A 224 -5.19 -4.47 -22.45
CA GLY A 224 -5.77 -4.43 -23.80
C GLY A 224 -7.13 -5.13 -23.96
N GLN A 225 -7.45 -6.14 -23.13
CA GLN A 225 -8.78 -6.78 -23.15
C GLN A 225 -9.89 -5.86 -22.65
N ILE A 226 -9.57 -4.89 -21.78
CA ILE A 226 -10.52 -3.94 -21.19
C ILE A 226 -10.67 -2.68 -22.05
N LYS A 227 -9.65 -2.33 -22.86
CA LYS A 227 -9.77 -1.23 -23.86
C LYS A 227 -10.98 -1.42 -24.80
N LYS A 228 -11.33 -2.66 -25.14
CA LYS A 228 -12.49 -2.97 -25.99
C LYS A 228 -13.83 -2.75 -25.27
N THR A 229 -13.97 -3.21 -24.03
CA THR A 229 -15.21 -3.03 -23.25
C THR A 229 -15.42 -1.57 -22.86
N TRP A 230 -14.34 -0.84 -22.58
CA TRP A 230 -14.37 0.58 -22.30
C TRP A 230 -14.73 1.43 -23.52
N ALA A 231 -14.21 1.11 -24.71
CA ALA A 231 -14.57 1.83 -25.93
C ALA A 231 -16.09 1.81 -26.19
N HIS A 232 -16.77 0.71 -25.87
CA HIS A 232 -18.23 0.57 -25.98
C HIS A 232 -19.01 1.35 -24.89
N ALA A 233 -18.47 1.44 -23.67
CA ALA A 233 -19.09 2.21 -22.59
C ALA A 233 -18.96 3.73 -22.81
N SER A 234 -17.85 4.19 -23.40
CA SER A 234 -17.58 5.61 -23.69
C SER A 234 -18.37 6.15 -24.90
N THR A 235 -18.82 5.28 -25.81
CA THR A 235 -19.61 5.67 -27.00
C THR A 235 -21.12 5.62 -26.78
N SER A 236 -21.60 5.07 -25.66
CA SER A 236 -23.02 5.18 -25.32
C SER A 236 -23.28 6.60 -24.83
N ASN A 237 -23.78 7.45 -25.74
CA ASN A 237 -24.39 8.73 -25.38
C ASN A 237 -25.26 8.55 -24.12
N ALA A 238 -25.12 9.49 -23.18
CA ALA A 238 -25.89 9.55 -21.94
C ALA A 238 -27.37 9.18 -22.20
N MET A 239 -27.77 7.97 -21.82
CA MET A 239 -29.19 7.61 -21.85
C MET A 239 -29.92 8.38 -20.75
N PRO A 240 -31.13 8.91 -21.00
CA PRO A 240 -31.87 9.69 -20.03
C PRO A 240 -32.15 8.88 -18.75
N VAL A 241 -31.91 9.49 -17.60
CA VAL A 241 -32.04 8.93 -16.24
C VAL A 241 -33.45 8.38 -15.91
N GLN A 242 -34.46 8.60 -16.75
CA GLN A 242 -35.87 8.28 -16.45
C GLN A 242 -36.35 6.88 -16.84
N GLN A 243 -35.63 6.10 -17.68
CA GLN A 243 -36.15 4.80 -18.16
C GLN A 243 -35.82 3.59 -17.29
N TYR A 244 -35.06 3.74 -16.19
CA TYR A 244 -34.62 2.61 -15.35
C TYR A 244 -35.64 2.09 -14.32
N ARG A 245 -36.84 2.68 -14.23
CA ARG A 245 -37.76 2.36 -13.11
C ARG A 245 -38.57 1.07 -13.28
N HIS A 246 -38.68 0.51 -14.48
CA HIS A 246 -39.56 -0.64 -14.69
C HIS A 246 -38.79 -1.75 -15.42
N SER A 247 -38.74 -2.92 -14.79
CA SER A 247 -38.08 -4.16 -15.20
C SER A 247 -36.55 -4.21 -15.13
N ILE A 248 -35.99 -4.59 -13.98
CA ILE A 248 -34.70 -5.30 -13.96
C ILE A 248 -34.72 -6.38 -12.86
N ALA A 249 -34.80 -7.65 -13.26
CA ALA A 249 -34.16 -8.73 -12.53
C ALA A 249 -32.64 -8.48 -12.64
N VAL A 250 -32.07 -7.88 -11.59
CA VAL A 250 -30.84 -7.06 -11.60
C VAL A 250 -29.60 -7.87 -12.00
N ARG A 251 -29.23 -7.83 -13.28
CA ARG A 251 -27.82 -7.90 -13.66
C ARG A 251 -27.17 -6.60 -13.19
N LYS A 252 -26.31 -6.64 -12.16
CA LYS A 252 -25.53 -5.48 -11.69
C LYS A 252 -24.82 -4.86 -12.90
N PRO A 253 -24.96 -3.55 -13.15
CA PRO A 253 -24.31 -2.91 -14.29
C PRO A 253 -22.79 -3.01 -14.15
N VAL A 254 -22.10 -3.23 -15.28
CA VAL A 254 -20.62 -3.32 -15.36
C VAL A 254 -19.94 -2.08 -14.76
N THR A 255 -20.66 -0.94 -14.68
CA THR A 255 -20.20 0.34 -14.13
C THR A 255 -20.16 0.44 -12.60
N ALA A 256 -20.69 -0.55 -11.87
CA ALA A 256 -20.45 -0.67 -10.43
C ALA A 256 -19.02 -1.16 -10.15
N VAL A 257 -18.40 -1.83 -11.12
CA VAL A 257 -16.99 -2.20 -11.10
C VAL A 257 -16.21 -0.98 -11.58
N PHE A 258 -15.12 -0.63 -10.89
CA PHE A 258 -14.28 0.57 -11.10
C PHE A 258 -14.78 1.87 -10.45
N TYR A 259 -15.69 1.81 -9.47
CA TYR A 259 -16.20 3.02 -8.82
C TYR A 259 -15.09 3.85 -8.16
N TYR A 260 -14.24 3.23 -7.35
CA TYR A 260 -13.21 3.97 -6.62
C TYR A 260 -12.14 4.50 -7.57
N PHE A 261 -11.77 3.72 -8.59
CA PHE A 261 -10.87 4.18 -9.65
C PHE A 261 -11.42 5.42 -10.37
N HIS A 262 -12.67 5.39 -10.85
CA HIS A 262 -13.24 6.52 -11.57
C HIS A 262 -13.39 7.75 -10.67
N ARG A 263 -13.82 7.57 -9.42
CA ARG A 263 -13.89 8.66 -8.45
C ARG A 263 -12.52 9.28 -8.19
N TRP A 264 -11.48 8.47 -8.04
CA TRP A 264 -10.11 8.94 -7.90
C TRP A 264 -9.67 9.80 -9.07
N MET A 265 -9.89 9.29 -10.29
CA MET A 265 -9.50 9.98 -11.51
C MET A 265 -10.17 11.34 -11.65
N TRP A 266 -11.46 11.43 -11.30
CA TRP A 266 -12.19 12.69 -11.37
C TRP A 266 -11.79 13.68 -10.27
N LEU A 267 -11.59 13.20 -9.04
CA LEU A 267 -11.21 14.05 -7.91
C LEU A 267 -9.82 14.69 -8.12
N HIS A 268 -8.88 13.92 -8.68
CA HIS A 268 -7.49 14.34 -8.85
C HIS A 268 -7.15 14.74 -10.29
N PHE A 269 -8.13 14.84 -11.19
CA PHE A 269 -7.91 15.22 -12.59
C PHE A 269 -7.08 16.51 -12.75
N PRO A 270 -7.32 17.59 -11.97
CA PRO A 270 -6.50 18.80 -12.07
C PRO A 270 -5.02 18.55 -11.76
N LEU A 271 -4.71 17.68 -10.78
CA LEU A 271 -3.33 17.35 -10.41
C LEU A 271 -2.62 16.58 -11.52
N TYR A 272 -3.31 15.64 -12.18
CA TYR A 272 -2.78 14.97 -13.35
C TYR A 272 -2.51 15.94 -14.51
N GLY A 273 -3.41 16.91 -14.72
CA GLY A 273 -3.23 17.97 -15.71
C GLY A 273 -1.99 18.83 -15.43
N MET A 274 -1.83 19.28 -14.17
CA MET A 274 -0.66 20.05 -13.73
C MET A 274 0.64 19.28 -13.93
N ARG A 275 0.66 17.98 -13.59
CA ARG A 275 1.81 17.10 -13.83
C ARG A 275 2.22 17.09 -15.30
N ILE A 276 1.28 16.87 -16.22
CA ILE A 276 1.58 16.88 -17.67
C ILE A 276 2.11 18.24 -18.10
N PHE A 277 1.51 19.32 -17.61
CA PHE A 277 1.95 20.68 -17.93
C PHE A 277 3.40 20.91 -17.48
N LEU A 278 3.73 20.56 -16.24
CA LEU A 278 5.09 20.71 -15.69
C LEU A 278 6.12 19.89 -16.46
N LEU A 279 5.82 18.61 -16.75
CA LEU A 279 6.69 17.76 -17.56
C LEU A 279 6.96 18.35 -18.95
N LYS A 280 5.94 18.96 -19.57
CA LYS A 280 6.12 19.65 -20.86
C LYS A 280 6.99 20.90 -20.73
N CYS A 281 6.80 21.69 -19.68
CA CYS A 281 7.64 22.86 -19.41
C CYS A 281 9.11 22.49 -19.20
N GLU A 282 9.41 21.38 -18.53
CA GLU A 282 10.79 20.89 -18.34
C GLU A 282 11.42 20.43 -19.66
N THR A 283 10.65 19.81 -20.56
CA THR A 283 11.14 19.39 -21.89
C THR A 283 11.29 20.53 -22.88
N LEU A 284 10.65 21.67 -22.62
CA LEU A 284 10.86 22.90 -23.36
C LEU A 284 12.12 23.55 -22.80
N GLU A 285 13.30 23.04 -23.19
CA GLU A 285 14.53 23.84 -23.08
C GLU A 285 14.24 25.18 -23.76
N LEU A 286 14.20 26.26 -22.96
CA LEU A 286 14.21 27.61 -23.50
C LEU A 286 15.38 27.66 -24.48
N PRO A 287 15.18 28.11 -25.73
CA PRO A 287 16.27 28.19 -26.70
C PRO A 287 17.40 28.95 -26.01
N LYS A 288 18.56 28.31 -25.83
CA LYS A 288 19.75 28.94 -25.28
C LYS A 288 19.92 30.22 -26.08
N VAL A 289 19.63 31.36 -25.45
CA VAL A 289 19.86 32.66 -26.06
C VAL A 289 21.34 32.64 -26.39
N ALA A 290 21.65 32.58 -27.68
CA ALA A 290 23.02 32.64 -28.15
C ALA A 290 23.55 33.98 -27.63
N THR A 291 24.33 33.94 -26.56
CA THR A 291 25.14 35.05 -26.12
C THR A 291 26.15 35.28 -27.24
N THR A 292 25.77 36.08 -28.21
CA THR A 292 26.70 36.73 -29.13
C THR A 292 27.63 37.55 -28.27
N ASN A 293 28.80 36.98 -27.97
CA ASN A 293 29.96 37.72 -27.51
C ASN A 293 30.31 38.72 -28.63
N ALA A 294 29.73 39.91 -28.54
CA ALA A 294 30.19 41.05 -29.30
C ALA A 294 31.62 41.33 -28.83
N MET A 295 32.58 41.06 -29.70
CA MET A 295 33.95 41.53 -29.58
C MET A 295 33.92 43.05 -29.37
N VAL A 296 34.16 43.48 -28.13
CA VAL A 296 34.52 44.86 -27.83
C VAL A 296 35.97 45.03 -28.30
N GLY A 297 36.12 45.73 -29.42
CA GLY A 297 37.43 46.15 -29.92
C GLY A 297 38.12 47.09 -28.93
N ASN A 298 39.37 46.79 -28.63
CA ASN A 298 40.31 47.73 -28.03
C ASN A 298 40.60 48.86 -29.02
N PRO A 299 40.49 50.15 -28.64
CA PRO A 299 41.16 51.22 -29.36
C PRO A 299 42.61 51.33 -28.88
N GLU A 300 43.54 51.18 -29.82
CA GLU A 300 44.94 51.57 -29.67
C GLU A 300 45.03 53.07 -29.38
N TYR A 301 45.69 53.44 -28.29
CA TYR A 301 46.18 54.80 -28.07
C TYR A 301 47.53 54.96 -28.79
N SER A 302 47.56 55.88 -29.75
CA SER A 302 48.78 56.49 -30.28
C SER A 302 48.68 58.00 -30.04
N GLU A 303 49.48 58.49 -29.09
CA GLU A 303 50.22 59.77 -29.00
C GLU A 303 50.57 60.10 -27.54
#